data_AF-A0A3A2ZFZ3-F1
#
_entry.id   AF-A0A3A2ZFZ3-F1
#
_cell.length_a   1.000
_cell.length_b   1.000
_cell.length_c   1.000
_cell.angle_alpha   90.00
_cell.angle_beta   90.00
_cell.angle_gamma   90.00
#
_symmetry.space_group_name_H-M   'P 1'
#
loop_
_entity.id
_entity.type
_entity.pdbx_description
1 polymer ?
#
loop_
_entity_poly.entity_id
_entity_poly.type
_entity_poly.pdbx_seq_one_letter_code
_entity_poly.pdbx_strand_id
1 'polypeptide(L)'
;MLLAQFSKADSARKGKLDFSEFKIFLTRLKERKDVKDIYKGRAAQAKEGLTIDEFLCFLRNVQQEDVDADPAYWVSIFDKFARRPKSRAQSNPEGVDAQDLRMSLEGFSSFLASACNGVYASNPPQS
;
A
#
# COMPACT_ATOMS: atom_id res chain seq x y z
N MET A 1 14.16 7.97 -18.51
CA MET A 1 12.99 7.24 -17.94
C MET A 1 11.66 7.64 -18.59
N LEU A 2 11.44 8.93 -18.88
CA LEU A 2 10.18 9.44 -19.44
C LEU A 2 9.85 8.90 -20.85
N LEU A 3 10.83 8.94 -21.77
CA LEU A 3 10.69 8.43 -23.13
C LEU A 3 10.33 6.94 -23.17
N ALA A 4 10.93 6.14 -22.29
CA ALA A 4 10.65 4.71 -22.19
C ALA A 4 9.21 4.42 -21.73
N GLN A 5 8.63 5.24 -20.84
CA GLN A 5 7.22 5.10 -20.45
C GLN A 5 6.28 5.60 -21.55
N PHE A 6 6.67 6.67 -22.25
CA PHE A 6 5.95 7.18 -23.40
C PHE A 6 5.83 6.12 -24.50
N SER A 7 6.95 5.50 -24.91
CA SER A 7 6.95 4.44 -25.92
C SER A 7 6.15 3.21 -25.51
N LYS A 8 6.01 2.92 -24.21
CA LYS A 8 5.16 1.83 -23.71
C LYS A 8 3.68 2.18 -23.74
N ALA A 9 3.34 3.47 -23.68
CA ALA A 9 1.96 3.95 -23.79
C ALA A 9 1.54 4.15 -25.25
N ASP A 10 2.46 4.59 -26.12
CA ASP A 10 2.27 4.72 -27.57
C ASP A 10 2.38 3.35 -28.26
N SER A 11 1.42 2.47 -27.98
CA SER A 11 1.44 1.07 -28.47
C SER A 11 1.45 0.98 -30.00
N ALA A 12 0.81 1.95 -30.67
CA ALA A 12 0.75 2.07 -32.12
C ALA A 12 1.94 2.85 -32.74
N ARG A 13 2.89 3.33 -31.93
CA ARG A 13 4.09 4.08 -32.37
C ARG A 13 3.77 5.31 -33.25
N LYS A 14 2.74 6.06 -32.89
CA LYS A 14 2.27 7.25 -33.60
C LYS A 14 3.12 8.50 -33.33
N GLY A 15 3.99 8.47 -32.32
CA GLY A 15 4.73 9.63 -31.83
C GLY A 15 3.89 10.60 -30.99
N LYS A 16 2.64 10.23 -30.66
CA LYS A 16 1.71 11.01 -29.84
C LYS A 16 0.76 10.08 -29.09
N LEU A 17 0.33 10.50 -27.90
CA LEU A 17 -0.64 9.77 -27.09
C LEU A 17 -2.02 10.39 -27.23
N ASP A 18 -3.03 9.57 -27.44
CA ASP A 18 -4.41 9.99 -27.17
C ASP A 18 -4.69 10.04 -25.66
N PHE A 19 -5.90 10.42 -25.26
CA PHE A 19 -6.24 10.58 -23.85
C PHE A 19 -6.14 9.27 -23.04
N SER A 20 -6.49 8.13 -23.64
CA SER A 20 -6.40 6.83 -22.99
C SER A 20 -4.94 6.42 -22.78
N GLU A 21 -4.14 6.55 -23.84
CA GLU A 21 -2.70 6.29 -23.80
C GLU A 21 -1.99 7.23 -22.82
N PHE A 22 -2.40 8.50 -22.76
CA PHE A 22 -1.85 9.47 -21.81
C PHE A 22 -2.15 9.11 -20.35
N LYS A 23 -3.36 8.60 -20.04
CA LYS A 23 -3.67 8.06 -18.71
C LYS A 23 -2.75 6.89 -18.35
N ILE A 24 -2.54 5.96 -19.29
CA ILE A 24 -1.64 4.82 -19.08
C ILE A 24 -0.21 5.32 -18.82
N PHE A 25 0.25 6.28 -19.61
CA PHE A 25 1.55 6.93 -19.42
C PHE A 25 1.70 7.54 -18.02
N LEU A 26 0.71 8.33 -17.57
CA LEU A 26 0.72 8.92 -16.23
C LEU A 26 0.73 7.87 -15.11
N THR A 27 -0.07 6.81 -15.23
CA THR A 27 -0.08 5.70 -14.27
C THR A 27 1.29 5.03 -14.20
N ARG A 28 1.92 4.77 -15.35
CA ARG A 28 3.26 4.18 -15.42
C ARG A 28 4.35 5.11 -14.87
N LEU A 29 4.20 6.41 -15.08
CA LEU A 29 5.16 7.41 -14.61
C LEU A 29 5.10 7.57 -13.09
N LYS A 30 3.89 7.49 -12.50
CA LYS A 30 3.65 7.60 -11.06
C LYS A 30 3.80 6.27 -10.31
N GLU A 31 4.02 5.17 -11.02
CA GLU A 31 4.14 3.85 -10.39
C GLU A 31 5.37 3.80 -9.47
N ARG A 32 5.12 3.65 -8.16
CA ARG A 32 6.14 3.40 -7.14
C ARG A 32 6.54 1.94 -7.11
N LYS A 33 7.46 1.58 -8.02
CA LYS A 33 7.96 0.20 -8.14
C LYS A 33 8.66 -0.29 -6.88
N ASP A 34 9.40 0.59 -6.22
CA ASP A 34 10.00 0.39 -4.90
C ASP A 34 8.97 -0.13 -3.88
N VAL A 35 7.82 0.56 -3.76
CA VAL A 35 6.75 0.16 -2.83
C VAL A 35 6.13 -1.18 -3.24
N LYS A 36 5.92 -1.38 -4.54
CA LYS A 36 5.39 -2.64 -5.08
C LYS A 36 6.31 -3.82 -4.80
N ASP A 37 7.62 -3.62 -4.89
CA ASP A 37 8.62 -4.65 -4.64
C ASP A 37 8.72 -4.97 -3.14
N ILE A 38 8.68 -3.96 -2.27
CA ILE A 38 8.57 -4.16 -0.82
C ILE A 38 7.30 -4.97 -0.50
N TYR A 39 6.15 -4.55 -1.00
CA TYR A 39 4.88 -5.21 -0.74
C TYR A 39 4.88 -6.69 -1.18
N LYS A 40 5.39 -6.97 -2.40
CA LYS A 40 5.51 -8.35 -2.90
C LYS A 40 6.50 -9.19 -2.09
N GLY A 41 7.54 -8.57 -1.54
CA GLY A 41 8.50 -9.27 -0.67
C GLY A 41 7.96 -9.57 0.73
N ARG A 42 6.80 -9.02 1.11
CA ARG A 42 6.19 -9.21 2.44
C ARG A 42 4.89 -10.00 2.41
N ALA A 43 4.10 -9.87 1.35
CA ALA A 43 2.88 -10.64 1.17
C ALA A 43 3.19 -12.01 0.53
N ALA A 44 2.92 -13.10 1.25
CA ALA A 44 3.02 -14.45 0.72
C ALA A 44 2.10 -14.67 -0.50
N GLN A 45 0.91 -14.06 -0.46
CA GLN A 45 -0.04 -14.00 -1.56
C GLN A 45 -0.35 -12.55 -1.94
N ALA A 46 0.61 -11.86 -2.57
CA ALA A 46 0.50 -10.44 -2.92
C ALA A 46 -0.77 -10.06 -3.74
N LYS A 47 -1.36 -11.02 -4.47
CA LYS A 47 -2.64 -10.80 -5.19
C LYS A 47 -3.85 -10.71 -4.27
N GLU A 48 -3.86 -11.48 -3.19
CA GLU A 48 -4.95 -11.53 -2.21
C GLU A 48 -4.85 -10.37 -1.22
N GLY A 49 -3.63 -9.96 -0.92
CA GLY A 49 -3.34 -8.83 -0.06
C GLY A 49 -2.50 -9.21 1.15
N LEU A 50 -1.92 -8.20 1.78
CA LEU A 50 -1.09 -8.33 2.98
C LEU A 50 -1.98 -8.64 4.19
N THR A 51 -1.68 -9.71 4.92
CA THR A 51 -2.37 -10.04 6.17
C THR A 51 -1.89 -9.15 7.32
N ILE A 52 -2.61 -9.18 8.45
CA ILE A 52 -2.18 -8.46 9.65
C ILE A 52 -0.82 -8.94 10.15
N ASP A 53 -0.58 -10.26 10.19
CA ASP A 53 0.70 -10.82 10.66
C ASP A 53 1.87 -10.40 9.76
N GLU A 54 1.64 -10.38 8.43
CA GLU A 54 2.65 -9.92 7.46
C GLU A 54 2.93 -8.42 7.62
N PHE A 55 1.89 -7.62 7.92
CA PHE A 55 2.03 -6.20 8.21
C PHE A 55 2.80 -5.94 9.51
N LEU A 56 2.47 -6.63 10.60
CA LEU A 56 3.20 -6.52 11.87
C LEU A 56 4.65 -6.99 11.73
N CYS A 57 4.89 -8.06 10.95
CA CYS A 57 6.22 -8.53 10.61
C CYS A 57 7.01 -7.47 9.82
N PHE A 58 6.37 -6.79 8.87
CA PHE A 58 6.98 -5.67 8.15
C PHE A 58 7.35 -4.51 9.09
N LEU A 59 6.45 -4.13 10.00
CA LEU A 59 6.73 -3.07 10.98
C LEU A 59 7.93 -3.43 11.87
N ARG A 60 7.93 -4.62 12.46
CA ARG A 60 9.00 -5.08 13.36
C ARG A 60 10.33 -5.24 12.63
N ASN A 61 10.35 -5.91 11.48
CA ASN A 61 11.60 -6.33 10.84
C ASN A 61 12.14 -5.33 9.81
N VAL A 62 11.29 -4.49 9.23
CA VAL A 62 11.70 -3.52 8.18
C VAL A 62 11.65 -2.09 8.68
N GLN A 63 10.56 -1.67 9.34
CA GLN A 63 10.47 -0.33 9.91
C GLN A 63 11.16 -0.23 11.29
N GLN A 64 11.46 -1.36 11.93
CA GLN A 64 12.06 -1.43 13.27
C GLN A 64 11.19 -0.75 14.33
N GLU A 65 9.87 -0.83 14.17
CA GLU A 65 8.91 -0.34 15.16
C GLU A 65 8.77 -1.34 16.31
N ASP A 66 8.59 -0.82 17.52
CA ASP A 66 8.22 -1.61 18.69
C ASP A 66 6.72 -1.95 18.65
N VAL A 67 6.41 -3.01 17.91
CA VAL A 67 5.05 -3.51 17.75
C VAL A 67 4.51 -4.08 19.06
N ASP A 68 5.38 -4.62 19.90
CA ASP A 68 5.02 -5.38 21.10
C ASP A 68 4.63 -4.45 22.26
N ALA A 69 5.07 -3.18 22.25
CA ALA A 69 4.64 -2.16 23.21
C ALA A 69 3.14 -1.80 23.09
N ASP A 70 2.59 -1.74 21.88
CA ASP A 70 1.16 -1.50 21.65
C ASP A 70 0.63 -2.24 20.41
N PRO A 71 0.36 -3.55 20.50
CA PRO A 71 -0.17 -4.32 19.39
C PRO A 71 -1.55 -3.84 18.94
N ALA A 72 -2.39 -3.36 19.87
CA ALA A 72 -3.75 -2.92 19.59
C ALA A 72 -3.76 -1.67 18.70
N TYR A 73 -2.83 -0.73 18.94
CA TYR A 73 -2.62 0.41 18.07
C TYR A 73 -2.30 -0.03 16.64
N TRP A 74 -1.31 -0.91 16.46
CA TRP A 74 -0.90 -1.36 15.12
C TRP A 74 -1.98 -2.15 14.39
N VAL A 75 -2.78 -2.94 15.11
CA VAL A 75 -3.98 -3.59 14.56
C VAL A 75 -4.99 -2.53 14.08
N SER A 76 -5.22 -1.46 14.85
CA SER A 76 -6.13 -0.38 14.44
C SER A 76 -5.64 0.38 13.19
N ILE A 77 -4.32 0.56 13.07
CA ILE A 77 -3.68 1.14 11.88
C ILE A 77 -3.89 0.22 10.67
N PHE A 78 -3.64 -1.08 10.84
CA PHE A 78 -3.90 -2.07 9.79
C PHE A 78 -5.35 -1.97 9.31
N ASP A 79 -6.31 -2.03 10.23
CA ASP A 79 -7.74 -1.93 9.93
C ASP A 79 -8.11 -0.65 9.16
N LYS A 80 -7.54 0.49 9.58
CA LYS A 80 -7.76 1.79 8.94
C LYS A 80 -7.33 1.79 7.47
N PHE A 81 -6.19 1.18 7.15
CA PHE A 81 -5.64 1.20 5.78
C PHE A 81 -6.06 -0.02 4.94
N ALA A 82 -6.48 -1.11 5.57
CA ALA A 82 -7.00 -2.30 4.90
C ALA A 82 -8.46 -2.14 4.49
N ARG A 83 -9.28 -1.41 5.27
CA ARG A 83 -10.66 -1.08 4.90
C ARG A 83 -10.65 -0.10 3.72
N ARG A 84 -11.08 -0.57 2.55
CA ARG A 84 -11.33 0.32 1.40
C ARG A 84 -12.32 1.41 1.83
N PRO A 85 -12.14 2.69 1.44
CA PRO A 85 -13.20 3.68 1.57
C PRO A 85 -14.39 3.19 0.74
N LYS A 86 -15.40 2.62 1.41
CA LYS A 86 -16.65 2.21 0.77
C LYS A 86 -17.25 3.46 0.15
N SER A 87 -17.40 3.48 -1.17
CA SER A 87 -18.33 4.40 -1.83
C SER A 87 -19.67 4.28 -1.09
N ARG A 88 -20.25 5.43 -0.73
CA ARG A 88 -21.36 5.66 0.21
C ARG A 88 -22.69 4.89 -0.06
N ALA A 89 -22.69 3.88 -0.93
CA ALA A 89 -23.88 3.23 -1.48
C ALA A 89 -24.14 1.79 -0.99
N GLN A 90 -23.27 1.16 -0.19
CA GLN A 90 -23.53 -0.19 0.33
C GLN A 90 -23.21 -0.29 1.82
N SER A 91 -24.20 0.10 2.62
CA SER A 91 -24.33 -0.30 4.02
C SER A 91 -24.75 -1.76 4.08
N ASN A 92 -23.80 -2.66 4.31
CA ASN A 92 -24.05 -3.87 5.08
C ASN A 92 -22.81 -4.15 5.94
N PRO A 93 -22.93 -4.21 7.28
CA PRO A 93 -21.86 -4.58 8.19
C PRO A 93 -22.04 -6.04 8.58
N GLU A 94 -21.85 -6.98 7.66
CA GLU A 94 -21.69 -8.37 8.03
C GLU A 94 -20.20 -8.69 8.07
N GLY A 95 -19.76 -9.18 9.22
CA GLY A 95 -18.38 -9.25 9.66
C GLY A 95 -17.47 -9.92 8.65
N VAL A 96 -16.60 -9.12 8.03
CA VAL A 96 -15.31 -9.67 7.61
C VAL A 96 -14.55 -9.82 8.91
N ASP A 97 -14.31 -11.07 9.31
CA ASP A 97 -13.51 -11.38 10.48
C ASP A 97 -12.16 -10.67 10.32
N ALA A 98 -11.63 -10.09 11.40
CA ALA A 98 -10.40 -9.29 11.33
C ALA A 98 -9.22 -10.10 10.75
N GLN A 99 -9.31 -11.44 10.87
CA GLN A 99 -8.37 -12.41 10.33
C GLN A 99 -8.41 -12.56 8.80
N ASP A 100 -9.55 -12.29 8.15
CA ASP A 100 -9.70 -12.34 6.69
C ASP A 100 -9.47 -10.98 6.02
N LEU A 101 -9.33 -9.91 6.81
CA LEU A 101 -9.07 -8.57 6.28
C LEU A 101 -7.65 -8.51 5.70
N ARG A 102 -7.56 -8.17 4.41
CA ARG A 102 -6.28 -8.05 3.69
C ARG A 102 -6.05 -6.63 3.20
N MET A 103 -4.89 -6.08 3.53
CA MET A 103 -4.45 -4.77 3.07
C MET A 103 -3.96 -4.86 1.63
N SER A 104 -4.57 -4.07 0.74
CA SER A 104 -4.14 -3.99 -0.66
C SER A 104 -2.85 -3.17 -0.84
N LEU A 105 -2.20 -3.26 -2.00
CA LEU A 105 -1.03 -2.43 -2.35
C LEU A 105 -1.35 -0.92 -2.25
N GLU A 106 -2.57 -0.52 -2.60
CA GLU A 106 -3.01 0.88 -2.47
C GLU A 106 -3.06 1.29 -0.99
N GLY A 107 -3.70 0.48 -0.14
CA GLY A 107 -3.77 0.72 1.30
C GLY A 107 -2.38 0.78 1.95
N PHE A 108 -1.49 -0.14 1.58
CA PHE A 108 -0.11 -0.15 2.02
C PHE A 108 0.67 1.09 1.56
N SER A 109 0.49 1.51 0.31
CA SER A 109 1.10 2.73 -0.22
C SER A 109 0.60 3.97 0.51
N SER A 110 -0.69 4.03 0.84
CA SER A 110 -1.28 5.09 1.65
C SER A 110 -0.74 5.09 3.08
N PHE A 111 -0.55 3.92 3.69
CA PHE A 111 0.08 3.81 5.01
C PHE A 111 1.49 4.40 5.00
N LEU A 112 2.35 3.99 4.07
CA LEU A 112 3.73 4.47 3.97
C LEU A 112 3.84 5.99 3.73
N ALA A 113 2.84 6.59 3.09
CA ALA A 113 2.79 8.03 2.85
C ALA A 113 2.10 8.82 3.97
N SER A 114 1.52 8.14 4.96
CA SER A 114 0.75 8.76 6.03
C SER A 114 1.63 9.16 7.22
N ALA A 115 1.08 10.01 8.09
CA ALA A 115 1.71 10.36 9.36
C ALA A 115 1.87 9.16 10.33
N CYS A 116 1.15 8.06 10.08
CA CYS A 116 1.29 6.82 10.87
C CYS A 116 2.58 6.05 10.54
N ASN A 117 3.29 6.43 9.48
CA ASN A 117 4.61 5.89 9.12
C ASN A 117 5.61 7.06 9.03
N GLY A 118 5.70 7.83 10.11
CA GLY A 118 6.59 8.98 10.20
C GLY A 118 8.07 8.60 10.16
N VAL A 119 8.93 9.55 9.82
CA VAL A 119 10.39 9.37 9.85
C VAL A 119 10.98 9.38 11.27
N TYR A 120 10.19 9.79 12.26
CA TYR A 120 10.58 9.76 13.67
C TYR A 120 9.99 8.52 14.32
N ALA A 121 10.76 7.90 15.22
CA ALA A 121 10.31 6.76 15.99
C ALA A 121 9.04 7.11 16.78
N SER A 122 8.10 6.17 16.77
CA SER A 122 6.84 6.28 17.53
C SER A 122 7.09 6.46 19.03
N ASN A 123 8.18 5.88 19.53
CA ASN A 123 8.65 6.03 20.91
C ASN A 123 10.08 6.61 20.92
N PRO A 124 10.34 7.70 21.67
CA PRO A 124 11.70 8.21 21.85
C PRO A 124 12.56 7.19 22.62
N PRO A 125 13.87 7.09 22.33
CA PRO A 125 14.76 6.18 23.04
C PRO A 125 14.76 6.53 24.54
N GLN A 126 14.46 5.55 25.39
CA GLN A 126 14.60 5.70 26.84
C GLN A 126 16.10 5.69 27.15
N SER A 127 16.59 6.78 27.77
CA SER A 127 17.97 6.93 28.24
C SER A 127 18.20 6.22 29.56
#